data_AF-A0A9R0Z120-F1
#
_entry.id   AF-A0A9R0Z120-F1
#
_cell.length_a   1.000
_cell.length_b   1.000
_cell.length_c   1.000
_cell.angle_alpha   90.00
_cell.angle_beta   90.00
_cell.angle_gamma   90.00
#
_symmetry.space_group_name_H-M   'P 1'
#
loop_
_entity.id
_entity.type
_entity.pdbx_description
1 polymer ?
#
loop_
_entity_poly.entity_id
_entity_poly.type
_entity_poly.pdbx_seq_one_letter_code
_entity_poly.pdbx_strand_id
1 'polypeptide(L)'
;MAAATGMATAVAMAPLLSPPAAASHSRIPSALATPAPPPTRRARPRPRRLLVSAPAAHSGSDGAPPSTLSSAASSPSGKGNKGAGALTFQQAIQRLQEYWASVGCAVMQCSNTEVGAGTMNPLTFLRVLGPEPWNVAYVEPSVRPDDSRYGDNPNRLQRHTQFQVILKPDPGNSQDLFLHSLSALGINVREHDIRFVEDNWESPVLGAWGLGWEVWMDGMEITQFTYFQQSGSLPLLPVSVEITYGLERILMSLQGVDHFKKIQYTEGITYGELFLENEKEMSAYYLEHANVDHIQKHFDDFEEEARSLLSLGLPIPAYDQVLKASHAFNILDSRGFVGVTERARYFGRMRSLARQCSQLWLKTREEIGYPLGTYQEANLVYPHVSEKLSRKCWGRHRRLFLK
;
A
#
# COMPACT_ATOMS: atom_id res chain seq x y z
N MET A 1 -26.22 18.71 -51.83
CA MET A 1 -25.87 19.73 -52.85
C MET A 1 -26.29 21.09 -52.32
N ALA A 2 -25.32 22.03 -52.22
CA ALA A 2 -25.40 23.51 -52.19
C ALA A 2 -26.48 24.22 -51.33
N ALA A 3 -26.24 25.32 -50.62
CA ALA A 3 -25.15 26.29 -50.43
C ALA A 3 -25.50 27.06 -49.12
N ALA A 4 -24.62 27.36 -48.17
CA ALA A 4 -23.49 28.30 -48.17
C ALA A 4 -23.87 29.78 -48.41
N THR A 5 -24.24 30.47 -47.32
CA THR A 5 -24.14 31.93 -47.05
C THR A 5 -24.45 32.07 -45.55
N GLY A 6 -23.68 32.64 -44.63
CA GLY A 6 -22.67 33.70 -44.69
C GLY A 6 -23.09 34.76 -43.67
N MET A 7 -22.44 34.84 -42.51
CA MET A 7 -22.27 36.10 -41.76
C MET A 7 -21.27 35.90 -40.61
N ALA A 8 -20.10 36.50 -40.81
CA ALA A 8 -19.10 36.71 -39.79
C ALA A 8 -19.50 37.94 -38.97
N THR A 9 -19.45 37.82 -37.64
CA THR A 9 -19.45 38.96 -36.73
C THR A 9 -18.19 38.88 -35.89
N ALA A 10 -17.23 39.72 -36.26
CA ALA A 10 -16.05 40.01 -35.47
C ALA A 10 -16.46 40.84 -34.24
N VAL A 11 -16.07 40.39 -33.05
CA VAL A 11 -16.08 41.23 -31.84
C VAL A 11 -14.63 41.44 -31.43
N ALA A 12 -14.27 42.73 -31.36
CA ALA A 12 -12.92 43.25 -31.25
C ALA A 12 -12.27 42.93 -29.90
N MET A 13 -10.95 42.65 -29.95
CA MET A 13 -10.05 42.62 -28.81
C MET A 13 -9.83 44.04 -28.27
N ALA A 14 -9.93 44.21 -26.95
CA ALA A 14 -9.49 45.40 -26.24
C ALA A 14 -8.03 45.22 -25.77
N PRO A 15 -7.17 46.25 -25.85
CA PRO A 15 -5.74 46.10 -25.60
C PRO A 15 -5.35 46.25 -24.12
N LEU A 16 -4.27 45.55 -23.78
CA LEU A 16 -3.48 45.61 -22.55
C LEU A 16 -2.93 47.03 -22.30
N LEU A 17 -3.08 47.52 -21.07
CA LEU A 17 -2.41 48.72 -20.56
C LEU A 17 -1.77 48.43 -19.20
N SER A 18 -0.45 48.58 -19.14
CA SER A 18 0.41 48.73 -17.95
C SER A 18 1.58 49.63 -18.36
N PRO A 19 2.35 50.23 -17.43
CA PRO A 19 2.00 51.07 -16.27
C PRO A 19 2.76 52.43 -16.34
N PRO A 20 2.67 53.35 -15.37
CA PRO A 20 3.67 54.41 -15.21
C PRO A 20 4.63 54.16 -14.04
N ALA A 21 5.84 54.66 -14.22
CA ALA A 21 7.03 54.46 -13.41
C ALA A 21 7.20 55.47 -12.25
N ALA A 22 7.92 54.98 -11.23
CA ALA A 22 8.89 55.61 -10.31
C ALA A 22 8.84 57.12 -9.98
N ALA A 23 8.84 57.40 -8.67
CA ALA A 23 9.53 58.55 -8.09
C ALA A 23 10.33 58.09 -6.83
N SER A 24 11.55 58.60 -6.73
CA SER A 24 12.64 58.26 -5.81
C SER A 24 12.73 59.19 -4.59
N HIS A 25 13.61 58.79 -3.65
CA HIS A 25 14.18 59.54 -2.49
C HIS A 25 13.35 59.54 -1.19
N SER A 26 13.86 59.27 0.02
CA SER A 26 15.24 59.11 0.50
C SER A 26 15.29 58.58 1.95
N ARG A 27 16.49 58.10 2.34
CA ARG A 27 17.12 58.09 3.68
C ARG A 27 16.81 56.97 4.69
N ILE A 28 17.85 56.16 4.87
CA ILE A 28 18.22 55.26 5.98
C ILE A 28 18.50 56.11 7.25
N PRO A 29 18.23 55.57 8.46
CA PRO A 29 19.38 55.24 9.32
C PRO A 29 19.32 53.83 9.93
N SER A 30 20.53 53.27 10.02
CA SER A 30 21.02 52.09 10.71
C SER A 30 20.52 51.89 12.15
N ALA A 31 20.14 50.65 12.50
CA ALA A 31 20.44 50.06 13.81
C ALA A 31 20.44 48.52 13.72
N LEU A 32 21.62 47.93 13.80
CA LEU A 32 21.85 46.50 14.06
C LEU A 32 21.38 46.17 15.49
N ALA A 33 20.48 45.19 15.61
CA ALA A 33 20.19 44.52 16.87
C ALA A 33 20.45 43.02 16.69
N THR A 34 21.53 42.54 17.27
CA THR A 34 21.88 41.12 17.41
C THR A 34 20.92 40.42 18.38
N PRO A 35 20.41 39.21 18.08
CA PRO A 35 19.67 38.44 19.07
C PRO A 35 20.62 37.74 20.05
N ALA A 36 20.26 37.78 21.33
CA ALA A 36 20.98 37.14 22.43
C ALA A 36 20.92 35.59 22.34
N PRO A 37 21.94 34.86 22.84
CA PRO A 37 21.96 33.41 22.78
C PRO A 37 21.00 32.78 23.81
N PRO A 38 20.44 31.59 23.53
CA PRO A 38 19.55 30.89 24.47
C PRO A 38 20.34 30.26 25.64
N PRO A 39 19.69 30.02 26.80
CA PRO A 39 20.35 29.49 27.99
C PRO A 39 20.76 28.03 27.82
N THR A 40 21.97 27.70 28.28
CA THR A 40 22.56 26.37 28.28
C THR A 40 21.82 25.43 29.23
N ARG A 41 21.19 24.38 28.68
CA ARG A 41 20.53 23.32 29.46
C ARG A 41 21.57 22.24 29.79
N ARG A 42 21.81 22.01 31.09
CA ARG A 42 22.72 20.99 31.64
C ARG A 42 22.44 19.61 31.03
N ALA A 43 23.48 18.96 30.49
CA ALA A 43 23.45 17.58 30.01
C ALA A 43 23.26 16.60 31.17
N ARG A 44 22.34 15.64 31.02
CA ARG A 44 22.24 14.44 31.86
C ARG A 44 23.27 13.39 31.42
N PRO A 45 23.82 12.57 32.32
CA PRO A 45 24.92 11.65 31.99
C PRO A 45 24.42 10.46 31.15
N ARG A 46 25.20 10.08 30.13
CA ARG A 46 25.01 8.86 29.32
C ARG A 46 25.45 7.61 30.11
N PRO A 47 24.76 6.46 29.97
CA PRO A 47 25.24 5.21 30.56
C PRO A 47 26.44 4.65 29.78
N ARG A 48 27.38 4.05 30.51
CA ARG A 48 28.66 3.49 30.05
C ARG A 48 28.46 2.37 29.02
N ARG A 49 29.20 2.46 27.92
CA ARG A 49 29.39 1.41 26.90
C ARG A 49 30.38 0.37 27.44
N LEU A 50 29.95 -0.88 27.60
CA LEU A 50 30.84 -2.01 27.85
C LEU A 50 31.55 -2.37 26.53
N LEU A 51 32.85 -2.13 26.45
CA LEU A 51 33.70 -2.69 25.40
C LEU A 51 33.96 -4.17 25.72
N VAL A 52 33.57 -5.06 24.81
CA VAL A 52 34.11 -6.43 24.75
C VAL A 52 35.22 -6.42 23.71
N SER A 53 36.42 -6.76 24.17
CA SER A 53 37.66 -6.87 23.41
C SER A 53 37.68 -8.13 22.54
N ALA A 54 38.01 -7.97 21.25
CA ALA A 54 38.46 -9.05 20.38
C ALA A 54 39.95 -9.35 20.63
N PRO A 55 40.42 -10.62 20.58
CA PRO A 55 41.84 -10.90 20.57
C PRO A 55 42.38 -11.00 19.12
N ALA A 56 43.55 -10.39 18.93
CA ALA A 56 44.36 -10.44 17.72
C ALA A 56 45.29 -11.67 17.69
N ALA A 57 45.73 -12.00 16.47
CA ALA A 57 46.56 -13.14 16.09
C ALA A 57 48.07 -12.96 16.35
N HIS A 58 48.78 -14.08 16.52
CA HIS A 58 50.21 -14.32 16.23
C HIS A 58 50.42 -15.84 16.06
N SER A 59 50.71 -16.34 14.85
CA SER A 59 52.02 -16.60 14.21
C SER A 59 52.63 -17.97 14.53
N GLY A 60 52.90 -18.78 13.51
CA GLY A 60 53.73 -20.00 13.59
C GLY A 60 53.53 -20.94 12.41
N SER A 61 54.58 -21.16 11.63
CA SER A 61 54.67 -21.94 10.40
C SER A 61 54.82 -23.46 10.61
N ASP A 62 54.56 -24.19 9.52
CA ASP A 62 55.21 -25.44 9.06
C ASP A 62 54.33 -26.70 8.93
N GLY A 63 54.42 -27.30 7.74
CA GLY A 63 54.29 -28.75 7.51
C GLY A 63 52.96 -29.24 6.93
N ALA A 64 52.99 -29.68 5.67
CA ALA A 64 52.05 -30.64 5.09
C ALA A 64 52.78 -31.97 4.79
N PRO A 65 52.10 -33.06 4.38
CA PRO A 65 51.06 -33.83 5.07
C PRO A 65 51.55 -35.31 5.25
N PRO A 66 50.76 -36.31 5.71
CA PRO A 66 49.81 -37.01 4.82
C PRO A 66 48.60 -37.73 5.49
N SER A 67 47.77 -38.31 4.61
CA SER A 67 46.97 -39.55 4.76
C SER A 67 45.59 -39.53 5.46
N THR A 68 44.57 -39.69 4.60
CA THR A 68 43.42 -40.60 4.69
C THR A 68 43.06 -41.21 6.04
N LEU A 69 41.81 -40.97 6.47
CA LEU A 69 40.96 -41.97 7.11
C LEU A 69 39.48 -41.61 6.91
N SER A 70 38.77 -42.59 6.36
CA SER A 70 37.32 -42.67 6.21
C SER A 70 36.64 -42.79 7.57
N SER A 71 35.56 -42.05 7.81
CA SER A 71 34.46 -42.54 8.65
C SER A 71 33.13 -41.93 8.23
N ALA A 72 32.18 -42.84 8.01
CA ALA A 72 30.81 -42.59 7.65
C ALA A 72 30.08 -41.79 8.73
N ALA A 73 29.32 -40.78 8.32
CA ALA A 73 28.31 -40.13 9.13
C ALA A 73 26.97 -40.20 8.39
N SER A 74 26.21 -41.23 8.75
CA SER A 74 24.75 -41.30 8.82
C SER A 74 23.95 -40.21 8.07
N SER A 75 23.29 -40.64 6.99
CA SER A 75 22.13 -39.95 6.42
C SER A 75 21.10 -39.66 7.52
N PRO A 76 20.57 -38.43 7.65
CA PRO A 76 19.38 -38.22 8.47
C PRO A 76 18.21 -38.83 7.73
N SER A 77 17.66 -39.87 8.35
CA SER A 77 16.40 -40.49 8.01
C SER A 77 15.29 -39.44 7.88
N GLY A 78 14.55 -39.54 6.77
CA GLY A 78 13.43 -38.67 6.44
C GLY A 78 12.42 -38.61 7.57
N LYS A 79 12.27 -37.42 8.16
CA LYS A 79 11.08 -37.02 8.90
C LYS A 79 10.20 -36.21 7.95
N GLY A 80 8.97 -36.69 7.78
CA GLY A 80 7.92 -36.25 6.85
C GLY A 80 7.97 -34.80 6.39
N ASN A 81 8.28 -34.64 5.10
CA ASN A 81 8.02 -33.41 4.37
C ASN A 81 6.51 -33.30 4.12
N LYS A 82 5.78 -32.64 5.02
CA LYS A 82 4.43 -32.10 4.74
C LYS A 82 4.50 -30.80 3.90
N GLY A 83 5.65 -30.45 3.31
CA GLY A 83 5.84 -29.24 2.51
C GLY A 83 5.84 -29.46 0.99
N ALA A 84 5.69 -30.70 0.50
CA ALA A 84 5.79 -31.00 -0.94
C ALA A 84 4.55 -30.59 -1.79
N GLY A 85 3.57 -29.88 -1.22
CA GLY A 85 2.33 -29.51 -1.91
C GLY A 85 1.79 -28.09 -1.67
N ALA A 86 2.39 -27.30 -0.77
CA ALA A 86 1.95 -25.93 -0.50
C ALA A 86 2.61 -24.94 -1.48
N LEU A 87 1.85 -23.95 -1.94
CA LEU A 87 2.38 -22.92 -2.84
C LEU A 87 3.46 -22.08 -2.15
N THR A 88 4.51 -21.73 -2.89
CA THR A 88 5.46 -20.69 -2.46
C THR A 88 4.82 -19.30 -2.52
N PHE A 89 5.44 -18.31 -1.86
CA PHE A 89 4.97 -16.91 -1.89
C PHE A 89 4.84 -16.36 -3.31
N GLN A 90 5.87 -16.60 -4.13
CA GLN A 90 5.88 -16.21 -5.52
C GLN A 90 4.75 -16.89 -6.33
N GLN A 91 4.54 -18.20 -6.12
CA GLN A 91 3.48 -18.94 -6.81
C GLN A 91 2.09 -18.45 -6.40
N ALA A 92 1.88 -18.12 -5.12
CA ALA A 92 0.61 -17.59 -4.63
C ALA A 92 0.25 -16.25 -5.29
N ILE A 93 1.22 -15.34 -5.42
CA ILE A 93 1.03 -14.07 -6.15
C ILE A 93 0.63 -14.35 -7.60
N GLN A 94 1.39 -15.19 -8.31
CA GLN A 94 1.11 -15.53 -9.71
C GLN A 94 -0.30 -16.12 -9.86
N ARG A 95 -0.70 -17.01 -8.95
CA ARG A 95 -2.00 -17.67 -8.95
C ARG A 95 -3.16 -16.71 -8.73
N LEU A 96 -3.00 -15.74 -7.82
CA LEU A 96 -4.00 -14.69 -7.61
C LEU A 96 -4.08 -13.74 -8.81
N GLN A 97 -2.94 -13.35 -9.39
CA GLN A 97 -2.92 -12.54 -10.62
C GLN A 97 -3.64 -13.25 -11.76
N GLU A 98 -3.33 -14.53 -12.01
CA GLU A 98 -4.00 -15.36 -13.01
C GLU A 98 -5.50 -15.49 -12.75
N TYR A 99 -5.89 -15.75 -11.49
CA TYR A 99 -7.28 -15.88 -11.09
C TYR A 99 -8.05 -14.58 -11.36
N TRP A 100 -7.60 -13.45 -10.84
CA TRP A 100 -8.30 -12.18 -10.97
C TRP A 100 -8.30 -11.66 -12.41
N ALA A 101 -7.23 -11.90 -13.18
CA ALA A 101 -7.22 -11.65 -14.62
C ALA A 101 -8.33 -12.43 -15.34
N SER A 102 -8.54 -13.70 -14.96
CA SER A 102 -9.60 -14.54 -15.55
C SER A 102 -11.02 -14.10 -15.20
N VAL A 103 -11.17 -13.31 -14.13
CA VAL A 103 -12.44 -12.70 -13.68
C VAL A 103 -12.64 -11.30 -14.30
N GLY A 104 -11.69 -10.84 -15.13
CA GLY A 104 -11.78 -9.57 -15.87
C GLY A 104 -11.11 -8.39 -15.19
N CYS A 105 -10.26 -8.61 -14.17
CA CYS A 105 -9.45 -7.55 -13.60
C CYS A 105 -8.24 -7.24 -14.50
N ALA A 106 -7.92 -5.95 -14.64
CA ALA A 106 -6.61 -5.55 -15.11
C ALA A 106 -5.56 -5.89 -14.03
N VAL A 107 -4.49 -6.58 -14.41
CA VAL A 107 -3.37 -6.86 -13.48
C VAL A 107 -2.38 -5.70 -13.55
N MET A 108 -2.22 -4.99 -12.44
CA MET A 108 -1.36 -3.81 -12.34
C MET A 108 -0.17 -4.05 -11.41
N GLN A 109 0.74 -3.08 -11.42
CA GLN A 109 1.92 -3.07 -10.56
C GLN A 109 1.64 -2.26 -9.28
N CYS A 110 2.45 -2.49 -8.26
CA CYS A 110 2.42 -1.73 -7.03
C CYS A 110 2.70 -0.25 -7.25
N SER A 111 2.44 0.56 -6.22
CA SER A 111 2.87 1.95 -6.18
C SER A 111 4.40 2.04 -6.26
N ASN A 112 4.92 3.11 -6.85
CA ASN A 112 6.35 3.44 -6.84
C ASN A 112 6.75 4.35 -5.67
N THR A 113 5.81 4.71 -4.79
CA THR A 113 6.01 5.42 -3.52
C THR A 113 5.44 4.61 -2.36
N GLU A 114 5.98 4.80 -1.15
CA GLU A 114 5.52 4.10 0.04
C GLU A 114 4.05 4.41 0.34
N VAL A 115 3.27 3.35 0.54
CA VAL A 115 1.86 3.41 0.91
C VAL A 115 1.59 2.47 2.08
N GLY A 116 0.65 2.82 2.96
CA GLY A 116 0.29 1.99 4.13
C GLY A 116 -0.71 0.87 3.82
N ALA A 117 -1.34 0.92 2.65
CA ALA A 117 -2.28 -0.06 2.12
C ALA A 117 -2.48 0.13 0.61
N GLY A 118 -2.93 -0.94 -0.07
CA GLY A 118 -3.36 -0.93 -1.47
C GLY A 118 -4.41 0.13 -1.78
N THR A 119 -5.26 0.47 -0.80
CA THR A 119 -6.25 1.54 -0.89
C THR A 119 -5.65 2.89 -1.27
N MET A 120 -4.43 3.19 -0.80
CA MET A 120 -3.77 4.48 -1.05
C MET A 120 -3.15 4.57 -2.45
N ASN A 121 -2.98 3.45 -3.15
CA ASN A 121 -2.45 3.47 -4.50
C ASN A 121 -3.42 4.26 -5.41
N PRO A 122 -2.94 5.14 -6.32
CA PRO A 122 -3.79 5.85 -7.27
C PRO A 122 -4.73 4.94 -8.09
N LEU A 123 -4.31 3.68 -8.33
CA LEU A 123 -5.10 2.63 -8.99
C LEU A 123 -6.34 2.22 -8.20
N THR A 124 -6.41 2.51 -6.90
CA THR A 124 -7.62 2.39 -6.07
C THR A 124 -8.19 3.78 -5.80
N PHE A 125 -7.48 4.60 -5.01
CA PHE A 125 -8.04 5.83 -4.43
C PHE A 125 -8.67 6.77 -5.47
N LEU A 126 -8.00 7.02 -6.60
CA LEU A 126 -8.51 7.89 -7.66
C LEU A 126 -9.50 7.15 -8.56
N ARG A 127 -9.31 5.85 -8.81
CA ARG A 127 -10.13 5.09 -9.77
C ARG A 127 -11.49 4.67 -9.24
N VAL A 128 -11.66 4.58 -7.91
CA VAL A 128 -12.98 4.36 -7.32
C VAL A 128 -13.92 5.57 -7.50
N LEU A 129 -13.38 6.75 -7.79
CA LEU A 129 -14.15 7.97 -8.02
C LEU A 129 -14.86 7.95 -9.40
N GLY A 130 -16.05 8.53 -9.44
CA GLY A 130 -16.77 8.83 -10.69
C GLY A 130 -17.45 7.62 -11.32
N PRO A 131 -18.08 7.79 -12.50
CA PRO A 131 -18.95 6.78 -13.10
C PRO A 131 -18.19 5.68 -13.84
N GLU A 132 -16.88 5.82 -14.05
CA GLU A 132 -16.09 4.87 -14.84
C GLU A 132 -15.98 3.50 -14.15
N PRO A 133 -16.31 2.39 -14.82
CA PRO A 133 -16.08 1.05 -14.30
C PRO A 133 -14.59 0.76 -14.16
N TRP A 134 -14.21 -0.01 -13.14
CA TRP A 134 -12.82 -0.32 -12.84
C TRP A 134 -12.66 -1.63 -12.07
N ASN A 135 -12.11 -2.64 -12.73
CA ASN A 135 -11.73 -3.90 -12.10
C ASN A 135 -10.21 -4.04 -12.17
N VAL A 136 -9.54 -4.10 -11.01
CA VAL A 136 -8.08 -4.17 -10.96
C VAL A 136 -7.62 -5.13 -9.86
N ALA A 137 -6.49 -5.79 -10.10
CA ALA A 137 -5.81 -6.62 -9.12
C ALA A 137 -4.30 -6.34 -9.15
N TYR A 138 -3.65 -6.22 -7.99
CA TYR A 138 -2.21 -5.98 -7.90
C TYR A 138 -1.65 -6.37 -6.54
N VAL A 139 -0.33 -6.56 -6.48
CA VAL A 139 0.41 -6.70 -5.22
C VAL A 139 0.77 -5.30 -4.72
N GLU A 140 0.65 -5.05 -3.43
CA GLU A 140 1.07 -3.79 -2.80
C GLU A 140 1.95 -4.05 -1.56
N PRO A 141 3.28 -3.86 -1.65
CA PRO A 141 4.15 -3.76 -0.49
C PRO A 141 3.72 -2.57 0.38
N SER A 142 3.08 -2.86 1.51
CA SER A 142 2.43 -1.87 2.37
C SER A 142 3.30 -1.59 3.60
N VAL A 143 3.67 -0.33 3.80
CA VAL A 143 4.61 0.13 4.83
C VAL A 143 3.89 0.82 5.98
N ARG A 144 4.03 0.26 7.18
CA ARG A 144 3.46 0.73 8.45
C ARG A 144 4.57 0.86 9.50
N PRO A 145 5.23 2.03 9.61
CA PRO A 145 6.30 2.27 10.57
C PRO A 145 5.99 1.85 12.03
N ASP A 146 4.77 2.07 12.52
CA ASP A 146 4.32 1.69 13.86
C ASP A 146 4.28 0.16 14.11
N ASP A 147 4.26 -0.63 13.03
CA ASP A 147 4.26 -2.09 13.06
C ASP A 147 5.68 -2.68 13.18
N SER A 148 6.72 -1.85 13.25
CA SER A 148 8.11 -2.27 13.42
C SER A 148 8.34 -3.17 14.64
N ARG A 149 8.93 -4.35 14.45
CA ARG A 149 9.21 -5.31 15.55
C ARG A 149 10.58 -6.01 15.45
N TYR A 150 11.53 -5.46 14.69
CA TYR A 150 12.89 -6.00 14.50
C TYR A 150 12.94 -7.48 14.02
N GLY A 151 11.83 -7.99 13.46
CA GLY A 151 11.70 -9.39 13.08
C GLY A 151 11.49 -10.39 14.23
N ASP A 152 11.25 -9.90 15.45
CA ASP A 152 10.99 -10.72 16.63
C ASP A 152 9.53 -11.18 16.71
N ASN A 153 8.60 -10.39 16.15
CA ASN A 153 7.19 -10.75 16.12
C ASN A 153 6.88 -11.67 14.92
N PRO A 154 6.13 -12.77 15.12
CA PRO A 154 5.83 -13.71 14.04
C PRO A 154 4.89 -13.17 12.97
N ASN A 155 4.03 -12.19 13.31
CA ASN A 155 2.87 -11.78 12.51
C ASN A 155 2.81 -10.26 12.21
N ARG A 156 3.67 -9.45 12.83
CA ARG A 156 3.68 -7.98 12.69
C ARG A 156 5.01 -7.53 12.11
N LEU A 157 4.94 -6.80 10.99
CA LEU A 157 6.08 -6.32 10.21
C LEU A 157 5.88 -4.84 9.85
N GLN A 158 6.96 -4.05 9.77
CA GLN A 158 6.86 -2.69 9.24
C GLN A 158 6.51 -2.67 7.75
N ARG A 159 6.82 -3.73 6.99
CA ARG A 159 6.39 -3.90 5.61
C ARG A 159 5.84 -5.30 5.40
N HIS A 160 4.57 -5.37 5.00
CA HIS A 160 3.89 -6.60 4.64
C HIS A 160 3.34 -6.48 3.22
N THR A 161 2.86 -7.58 2.65
CA THR A 161 2.47 -7.65 1.26
C THR A 161 0.96 -7.85 1.17
N GLN A 162 0.28 -6.83 0.68
CA GLN A 162 -1.13 -6.95 0.35
C GLN A 162 -1.28 -7.50 -1.07
N PHE A 163 -2.29 -8.33 -1.29
CA PHE A 163 -2.87 -8.46 -2.61
C PHE A 163 -4.15 -7.64 -2.61
N GLN A 164 -4.25 -6.69 -3.52
CA GLN A 164 -5.33 -5.71 -3.59
C GLN A 164 -6.22 -6.01 -4.79
N VAL A 165 -7.52 -5.98 -4.59
CA VAL A 165 -8.52 -6.09 -5.65
C VAL A 165 -9.56 -5.00 -5.49
N ILE A 166 -9.90 -4.33 -6.59
CA ILE A 166 -11.08 -3.46 -6.69
C ILE A 166 -11.99 -4.00 -7.77
N LEU A 167 -13.28 -4.09 -7.44
CA LEU A 167 -14.36 -4.40 -8.37
C LEU A 167 -15.34 -3.23 -8.37
N LYS A 168 -15.47 -2.54 -9.50
CA LYS A 168 -16.34 -1.37 -9.67
C LYS A 168 -17.11 -1.47 -10.99
N PRO A 169 -18.45 -1.56 -10.96
CA PRO A 169 -19.32 -1.59 -9.78
C PRO A 169 -19.17 -2.87 -8.94
N ASP A 170 -19.77 -2.89 -7.75
CA ASP A 170 -20.01 -4.12 -7.00
C ASP A 170 -20.69 -5.18 -7.90
N PRO A 171 -20.10 -6.37 -8.06
CA PRO A 171 -20.67 -7.43 -8.89
C PRO A 171 -21.83 -8.18 -8.22
N GLY A 172 -22.11 -7.98 -6.93
CA GLY A 172 -23.18 -8.68 -6.20
C GLY A 172 -22.87 -10.13 -5.79
N ASN A 173 -21.79 -10.73 -6.30
CA ASN A 173 -21.28 -12.06 -5.93
C ASN A 173 -19.81 -12.00 -5.45
N SER A 174 -19.37 -10.86 -4.92
CA SER A 174 -17.97 -10.60 -4.57
C SER A 174 -17.42 -11.57 -3.51
N GLN A 175 -18.25 -12.01 -2.56
CA GLN A 175 -17.87 -13.05 -1.58
C GLN A 175 -17.57 -14.40 -2.25
N ASP A 176 -18.38 -14.83 -3.23
CA ASP A 176 -18.13 -16.07 -3.98
C ASP A 176 -16.84 -15.98 -4.80
N LEU A 177 -16.57 -14.83 -5.42
CA LEU A 177 -15.32 -14.57 -6.14
C LEU A 177 -14.12 -14.65 -5.20
N PHE A 178 -14.23 -14.13 -3.98
CA PHE A 178 -13.20 -14.26 -2.97
C PHE A 178 -12.99 -15.73 -2.53
N LEU A 179 -14.05 -16.48 -2.19
CA LEU A 179 -13.92 -17.88 -1.77
C LEU A 179 -13.31 -18.77 -2.87
N HIS A 180 -13.66 -18.52 -4.13
CA HIS A 180 -13.03 -19.18 -5.27
C HIS A 180 -11.55 -18.80 -5.45
N SER A 181 -11.16 -17.57 -5.11
CA SER A 181 -9.75 -17.16 -5.11
C SER A 181 -8.92 -17.93 -4.07
N LEU A 182 -9.49 -18.21 -2.88
CA LEU A 182 -8.84 -19.07 -1.87
C LEU A 182 -8.68 -20.50 -2.40
N SER A 183 -9.69 -21.01 -3.09
CA SER A 183 -9.60 -22.32 -3.76
C SER A 183 -8.52 -22.33 -4.85
N ALA A 184 -8.27 -21.20 -5.54
CA ALA A 184 -7.19 -21.08 -6.51
C ALA A 184 -5.80 -21.20 -5.84
N LEU A 185 -5.66 -20.71 -4.61
CA LEU A 185 -4.47 -20.87 -3.76
C LEU A 185 -4.31 -22.29 -3.19
N GLY A 186 -5.25 -23.20 -3.44
CA GLY A 186 -5.23 -24.56 -2.91
C GLY A 186 -5.86 -24.71 -1.52
N ILE A 187 -6.54 -23.68 -1.01
CA ILE A 187 -7.29 -23.74 0.25
C ILE A 187 -8.62 -24.47 -0.01
N ASN A 188 -8.84 -25.60 0.67
CA ASN A 188 -10.16 -26.21 0.68
C ASN A 188 -11.05 -25.50 1.69
N VAL A 189 -11.84 -24.53 1.24
CA VAL A 189 -12.73 -23.71 2.09
C VAL A 189 -13.70 -24.51 2.98
N ARG A 190 -13.93 -25.80 2.69
CA ARG A 190 -14.77 -26.69 3.51
C ARG A 190 -14.03 -27.32 4.70
N GLU A 191 -12.71 -27.32 4.67
CA GLU A 191 -11.85 -27.87 5.73
C GLU A 191 -11.39 -26.79 6.72
N HIS A 192 -11.66 -25.52 6.43
CA HIS A 192 -11.30 -24.36 7.24
C HIS A 192 -12.52 -23.65 7.80
N ASP A 193 -12.40 -23.09 9.00
CA ASP A 193 -13.42 -22.25 9.62
C ASP A 193 -13.28 -20.82 9.10
N ILE A 194 -14.00 -20.51 8.01
CA ILE A 194 -14.01 -19.18 7.38
C ILE A 194 -15.21 -18.37 7.89
N ARG A 195 -14.94 -17.22 8.50
CA ARG A 195 -15.95 -16.34 9.07
C ARG A 195 -15.82 -14.92 8.52
N PHE A 196 -16.96 -14.32 8.18
CA PHE A 196 -17.08 -12.90 7.85
C PHE A 196 -17.58 -12.18 9.09
N VAL A 197 -16.70 -11.43 9.75
CA VAL A 197 -16.99 -10.68 10.96
C VAL A 197 -17.19 -9.22 10.57
N GLU A 198 -18.35 -8.64 10.88
CA GLU A 198 -18.68 -7.27 10.50
C GLU A 198 -17.68 -6.28 11.09
N ASP A 199 -17.06 -5.48 10.23
CA ASP A 199 -16.14 -4.41 10.62
C ASP A 199 -16.17 -3.29 9.57
N ASN A 200 -16.40 -2.06 10.03
CA ASN A 200 -16.45 -0.90 9.16
C ASN A 200 -15.06 -0.30 9.04
N TRP A 201 -14.66 0.03 7.82
CA TRP A 201 -13.34 0.58 7.54
C TRP A 201 -13.40 2.09 7.30
N GLU A 202 -12.47 2.83 7.90
CA GLU A 202 -12.29 4.26 7.65
C GLU A 202 -10.79 4.59 7.51
N SER A 203 -10.46 5.43 6.52
CA SER A 203 -9.20 6.16 6.46
C SER A 203 -9.45 7.65 6.62
N PRO A 204 -9.23 8.21 7.84
CA PRO A 204 -9.40 9.62 8.11
C PRO A 204 -8.53 10.51 7.23
N VAL A 205 -7.33 10.06 6.84
CA VAL A 205 -6.39 10.82 6.01
C VAL A 205 -6.90 10.96 4.57
N LEU A 206 -7.49 9.89 4.04
CA LEU A 206 -8.01 9.87 2.67
C LEU A 206 -9.45 10.40 2.57
N GLY A 207 -10.14 10.58 3.70
CA GLY A 207 -11.58 10.85 3.72
C GLY A 207 -12.35 9.73 3.02
N ALA A 208 -11.89 8.50 3.17
CA ALA A 208 -12.47 7.31 2.57
C ALA A 208 -13.05 6.42 3.67
N TRP A 209 -14.20 5.81 3.44
CA TRP A 209 -14.81 4.87 4.37
C TRP A 209 -15.76 3.91 3.64
N GLY A 210 -16.02 2.77 4.26
CA GLY A 210 -16.91 1.75 3.73
C GLY A 210 -17.42 0.80 4.79
N LEU A 211 -18.49 0.08 4.44
CA LEU A 211 -19.03 -1.02 5.24
C LEU A 211 -18.31 -2.31 4.84
N GLY A 212 -18.14 -3.25 5.76
CA GLY A 212 -17.27 -4.37 5.44
C GLY A 212 -17.27 -5.54 6.41
N TRP A 213 -16.34 -6.43 6.14
CA TRP A 213 -16.04 -7.57 6.97
C TRP A 213 -14.53 -7.78 7.07
N GLU A 214 -14.07 -8.13 8.26
CA GLU A 214 -12.85 -8.90 8.41
C GLU A 214 -13.15 -10.38 8.10
N VAL A 215 -12.31 -10.99 7.27
CA VAL A 215 -12.40 -12.43 7.00
C VAL A 215 -11.37 -13.16 7.84
N TRP A 216 -11.87 -14.04 8.70
CA TRP A 216 -11.07 -14.88 9.57
C TRP A 216 -11.04 -16.32 9.04
N MET A 217 -9.87 -16.93 9.04
CA MET A 217 -9.64 -18.34 8.70
C MET A 217 -8.89 -19.01 9.84
N ASP A 218 -9.50 -20.01 10.47
CA ASP A 218 -8.95 -20.77 11.61
C ASP A 218 -8.44 -19.87 12.76
N GLY A 219 -9.16 -18.77 13.03
CA GLY A 219 -8.80 -17.84 14.11
C GLY A 219 -7.70 -16.84 13.75
N MET A 220 -7.34 -16.69 12.47
CA MET A 220 -6.47 -15.63 11.96
C MET A 220 -7.20 -14.79 10.91
N GLU A 221 -7.21 -13.47 11.09
CA GLU A 221 -7.69 -12.52 10.08
C GLU A 221 -6.76 -12.55 8.85
N ILE A 222 -7.32 -12.89 7.68
CA ILE A 222 -6.56 -13.07 6.43
C ILE A 222 -6.91 -12.04 5.34
N THR A 223 -8.05 -11.35 5.46
CA THR A 223 -8.52 -10.43 4.41
C THR A 223 -9.44 -9.37 5.00
N GLN A 224 -9.32 -8.14 4.51
CA GLN A 224 -10.31 -7.09 4.69
C GLN A 224 -11.21 -7.00 3.47
N PHE A 225 -12.51 -6.89 3.70
CA PHE A 225 -13.53 -6.68 2.67
C PHE A 225 -14.21 -5.33 2.92
N THR A 226 -14.25 -4.44 1.93
CA THR A 226 -14.79 -3.07 2.11
C THR A 226 -15.64 -2.64 0.91
N TYR A 227 -16.88 -2.23 1.16
CA TYR A 227 -17.76 -1.58 0.19
C TYR A 227 -17.64 -0.07 0.35
N PHE A 228 -16.83 0.56 -0.49
CA PHE A 228 -16.57 1.98 -0.38
C PHE A 228 -17.84 2.82 -0.59
N GLN A 229 -18.19 3.58 0.44
CA GLN A 229 -19.25 4.58 0.38
C GLN A 229 -18.69 5.95 -0.02
N GLN A 230 -17.43 6.21 0.36
CA GLN A 230 -16.77 7.48 0.11
C GLN A 230 -15.28 7.27 -0.18
N SER A 231 -14.73 8.10 -1.07
CA SER A 231 -13.28 8.28 -1.24
C SER A 231 -13.00 9.76 -1.46
N GLY A 232 -11.90 10.30 -0.92
CA GLY A 232 -11.56 11.71 -1.10
C GLY A 232 -12.60 12.69 -0.56
N SER A 233 -13.37 12.30 0.46
CA SER A 233 -14.54 13.04 0.95
C SER A 233 -15.68 13.21 -0.06
N LEU A 234 -15.75 12.35 -1.09
CA LEU A 234 -16.77 12.36 -2.12
C LEU A 234 -17.53 11.02 -2.12
N PRO A 235 -18.88 11.04 -2.20
CA PRO A 235 -19.67 9.82 -2.27
C PRO A 235 -19.38 9.07 -3.58
N LEU A 236 -19.41 7.74 -3.52
CA LEU A 236 -19.17 6.89 -4.68
C LEU A 236 -20.47 6.39 -5.30
N LEU A 237 -20.59 6.61 -6.61
CA LEU A 237 -21.68 6.10 -7.45
C LEU A 237 -21.08 5.70 -8.82
N PRO A 238 -20.95 4.40 -9.14
CA PRO A 238 -21.34 3.24 -8.34
C PRO A 238 -20.39 2.94 -7.16
N VAL A 239 -20.87 2.15 -6.19
CA VAL A 239 -20.07 1.60 -5.09
C VAL A 239 -19.01 0.65 -5.65
N SER A 240 -17.82 0.68 -5.04
CA SER A 240 -16.71 -0.23 -5.35
C SER A 240 -16.53 -1.22 -4.21
N VAL A 241 -16.21 -2.48 -4.54
CA VAL A 241 -15.78 -3.48 -3.57
C VAL A 241 -14.27 -3.57 -3.58
N GLU A 242 -13.68 -3.46 -2.39
CA GLU A 242 -12.28 -3.70 -2.10
C GLU A 242 -12.11 -5.05 -1.38
N ILE A 243 -11.15 -5.85 -1.86
CA ILE A 243 -10.75 -7.11 -1.25
C ILE A 243 -9.23 -7.07 -1.07
N THR A 244 -8.78 -7.09 0.19
CA THR A 244 -7.38 -6.87 0.56
C THR A 244 -6.85 -8.06 1.34
N TYR A 245 -6.03 -8.88 0.69
CA TYR A 245 -5.47 -10.11 1.25
C TYR A 245 -4.18 -9.82 2.02
N GLY A 246 -4.04 -10.38 3.22
CA GLY A 246 -2.77 -10.44 3.94
C GLY A 246 -1.98 -11.69 3.55
N LEU A 247 -1.08 -11.57 2.56
CA LEU A 247 -0.44 -12.74 1.95
C LEU A 247 0.44 -13.52 2.92
N GLU A 248 1.19 -12.85 3.80
CA GLU A 248 2.03 -13.52 4.79
C GLU A 248 1.19 -14.41 5.71
N ARG A 249 0.04 -13.92 6.19
CA ARG A 249 -0.85 -14.67 7.08
C ARG A 249 -1.47 -15.89 6.39
N ILE A 250 -1.97 -15.71 5.17
CA ILE A 250 -2.53 -16.80 4.36
C ILE A 250 -1.48 -17.90 4.15
N LEU A 251 -0.24 -17.51 3.79
CA LEU A 251 0.81 -18.47 3.48
C LEU A 251 1.47 -19.09 4.70
N MET A 252 1.52 -18.40 5.84
CA MET A 252 1.89 -19.02 7.11
C MET A 252 0.96 -20.19 7.42
N SER A 253 -0.36 -20.01 7.27
CA SER A 253 -1.33 -21.08 7.44
C SER A 253 -1.15 -22.20 6.40
N LEU A 254 -1.10 -21.87 5.11
CA LEU A 254 -0.98 -22.86 4.03
C LEU A 254 0.31 -23.69 4.06
N GLN A 255 1.43 -23.08 4.47
CA GLN A 255 2.70 -23.78 4.57
C GLN A 255 2.91 -24.43 5.95
N GLY A 256 1.99 -24.24 6.89
CA GLY A 256 2.07 -24.79 8.24
C GLY A 256 3.24 -24.23 9.06
N VAL A 257 3.57 -22.94 8.88
CA VAL A 257 4.65 -22.26 9.60
C VAL A 257 4.11 -21.19 10.55
N ASP A 258 4.76 -21.02 11.69
CA ASP A 258 4.33 -20.16 12.80
C ASP A 258 4.96 -18.76 12.78
N HIS A 259 5.79 -18.46 11.78
CA HIS A 259 6.53 -17.20 11.71
C HIS A 259 6.79 -16.80 10.27
N PHE A 260 6.59 -15.51 9.94
CA PHE A 260 6.76 -15.01 8.58
C PHE A 260 8.12 -15.37 7.95
N LYS A 261 9.21 -15.37 8.73
CA LYS A 261 10.57 -15.64 8.25
C LYS A 261 10.76 -17.07 7.74
N LYS A 262 9.89 -18.01 8.13
CA LYS A 262 9.90 -19.41 7.71
C LYS A 262 9.09 -19.67 6.44
N ILE A 263 8.34 -18.68 5.94
CA ILE A 263 7.58 -18.83 4.69
C ILE A 263 8.56 -19.11 3.55
N GLN A 264 8.31 -20.14 2.75
CA GLN A 264 9.02 -20.40 1.51
C GLN A 264 8.61 -19.34 0.48
N TYR A 265 9.55 -18.48 0.09
CA TYR A 265 9.30 -17.43 -0.90
C TYR A 265 9.31 -17.99 -2.32
N THR A 266 10.36 -18.75 -2.65
CA THR A 266 10.48 -19.56 -3.86
C THR A 266 11.31 -20.80 -3.54
N GLU A 267 11.49 -21.74 -4.46
CA GLU A 267 12.29 -22.95 -4.19
C GLU A 267 13.70 -22.60 -3.68
N GLY A 268 14.06 -23.10 -2.51
CA GLY A 268 15.38 -22.86 -1.88
C GLY A 268 15.58 -21.50 -1.20
N ILE A 269 14.60 -20.59 -1.22
CA ILE A 269 14.69 -19.27 -0.58
C ILE A 269 13.47 -18.99 0.31
N THR A 270 13.73 -18.68 1.58
CA THR A 270 12.72 -18.27 2.56
C THR A 270 12.50 -16.76 2.57
N TYR A 271 11.34 -16.32 3.05
CA TYR A 271 11.01 -14.91 3.25
C TYR A 271 11.97 -14.25 4.25
N GLY A 272 12.44 -15.00 5.25
CA GLY A 272 13.43 -14.53 6.22
C GLY A 272 14.77 -14.18 5.58
N GLU A 273 15.27 -15.03 4.69
CA GLU A 273 16.54 -14.79 3.98
C GLU A 273 16.47 -13.54 3.09
N LEU A 274 15.30 -13.19 2.57
CA LEU A 274 15.12 -12.00 1.73
C LEU A 274 14.85 -10.72 2.53
N PHE A 275 14.07 -10.80 3.61
CA PHE A 275 13.45 -9.60 4.21
C PHE A 275 13.71 -9.41 5.70
N LEU A 276 14.29 -10.37 6.43
CA LEU A 276 14.52 -10.23 7.87
C LEU A 276 15.45 -9.06 8.20
N GLU A 277 16.52 -8.89 7.44
CA GLU A 277 17.47 -7.80 7.71
C GLU A 277 16.86 -6.44 7.36
N ASN A 278 16.08 -6.36 6.28
CA ASN A 278 15.30 -5.16 5.96
C ASN A 278 14.33 -4.80 7.09
N GLU A 279 13.62 -5.78 7.67
CA GLU A 279 12.71 -5.54 8.80
C GLU A 279 13.44 -4.97 10.02
N LYS A 280 14.64 -5.46 10.33
CA LYS A 280 15.46 -4.96 11.45
C LYS A 280 15.96 -3.54 11.21
N GLU A 281 16.58 -3.29 10.06
CA GLU A 281 17.15 -1.98 9.74
C GLU A 281 16.07 -0.91 9.65
N MET A 282 14.94 -1.22 9.00
CA MET A 282 13.81 -0.30 8.91
C MET A 282 13.13 -0.09 10.27
N SER A 283 13.05 -1.13 11.12
CA SER A 283 12.57 -0.95 12.50
C SER A 283 13.46 0.02 13.28
N ALA A 284 14.78 -0.15 13.22
CA ALA A 284 15.73 0.77 13.87
C ALA A 284 15.60 2.20 13.32
N TYR A 285 15.43 2.35 12.00
CA TYR A 285 15.19 3.64 11.38
C TYR A 285 13.90 4.30 11.91
N TYR A 286 12.76 3.62 11.81
CA TYR A 286 11.45 4.17 12.18
C TYR A 286 11.28 4.42 13.67
N LEU A 287 11.90 3.60 14.52
CA LEU A 287 11.70 3.70 15.97
C LEU A 287 12.79 4.50 16.68
N GLU A 288 14.01 4.58 16.13
CA GLU A 288 15.15 5.17 16.85
C GLU A 288 15.86 6.28 16.07
N HIS A 289 16.10 6.09 14.77
CA HIS A 289 17.11 6.87 14.06
C HIS A 289 16.58 7.91 13.07
N ALA A 290 15.31 7.83 12.66
CA ALA A 290 14.72 8.84 11.79
C ALA A 290 14.86 10.23 12.41
N ASN A 291 15.47 11.15 11.66
CA ASN A 291 15.67 12.53 12.10
C ASN A 291 14.35 13.29 11.98
N VAL A 292 13.73 13.56 13.12
CA VAL A 292 12.42 14.19 13.22
C VAL A 292 12.35 15.54 12.50
N ASP A 293 13.38 16.40 12.64
CA ASP A 293 13.39 17.72 12.02
C ASP A 293 13.42 17.63 10.49
N HIS A 294 14.20 16.69 9.95
CA HIS A 294 14.24 16.45 8.50
C HIS A 294 12.91 15.90 7.98
N ILE A 295 12.30 14.95 8.68
CA ILE A 295 11.03 14.35 8.26
C ILE A 295 9.88 15.35 8.36
N GLN A 296 9.88 16.20 9.39
CA GLN A 296 8.91 17.29 9.49
C GLN A 296 9.05 18.26 8.32
N LYS A 297 10.28 18.65 7.97
CA LYS A 297 10.51 19.50 6.78
C LYS A 297 10.02 18.82 5.51
N HIS A 298 10.29 17.53 5.32
CA HIS A 298 9.78 16.79 4.16
C HIS A 298 8.25 16.82 4.09
N PHE A 299 7.55 16.64 5.22
CA PHE A 299 6.09 16.75 5.25
C PHE A 299 5.63 18.11 4.71
N ASP A 300 6.21 19.20 5.23
CA ASP A 300 5.84 20.56 4.84
C ASP A 300 6.15 20.84 3.35
N ASP A 301 7.33 20.39 2.87
CA ASP A 301 7.72 20.51 1.46
C ASP A 301 6.76 19.75 0.53
N PHE A 302 6.36 18.52 0.88
CA PHE A 302 5.43 17.72 0.07
C PHE A 302 4.04 18.35 0.05
N GLU A 303 3.56 18.93 1.15
CA GLU A 303 2.30 19.67 1.15
C GLU A 303 2.36 20.90 0.26
N GLU A 304 3.43 21.70 0.34
CA GLU A 304 3.60 22.89 -0.48
C GLU A 304 3.59 22.52 -1.97
N GLU A 305 4.34 21.48 -2.34
CA GLU A 305 4.39 20.97 -3.71
C GLU A 305 3.02 20.44 -4.17
N ALA A 306 2.29 19.71 -3.31
CA ALA A 306 0.94 19.25 -3.62
C ALA A 306 0.00 20.43 -3.95
N ARG A 307 0.06 21.51 -3.17
CA ARG A 307 -0.75 22.73 -3.39
C ARG A 307 -0.37 23.42 -4.70
N SER A 308 0.92 23.51 -4.99
CA SER A 308 1.43 24.07 -6.24
C SER A 308 0.89 23.28 -7.45
N LEU A 309 1.00 21.95 -7.42
CA LEU A 309 0.53 21.06 -8.50
C LEU A 309 -1.00 21.10 -8.68
N LEU A 310 -1.76 21.21 -7.59
CA LEU A 310 -3.20 21.43 -7.64
C LEU A 310 -3.55 22.75 -8.35
N SER A 311 -2.80 23.82 -8.10
CA SER A 311 -3.01 25.11 -8.78
C SER A 311 -2.73 25.06 -10.29
N LEU A 312 -1.86 24.13 -10.71
CA LEU A 312 -1.54 23.86 -12.11
C LEU A 312 -2.53 22.89 -12.78
N GLY A 313 -3.51 22.36 -12.05
CA GLY A 313 -4.47 21.41 -12.61
C GLY A 313 -3.91 20.00 -12.79
N LEU A 314 -2.91 19.59 -12.00
CA LEU A 314 -2.24 18.29 -12.11
C LEU A 314 -2.58 17.35 -10.92
N PRO A 315 -3.72 16.63 -10.95
CA PRO A 315 -4.20 15.87 -9.78
C PRO A 315 -3.34 14.66 -9.43
N ILE A 316 -2.80 13.95 -10.43
CA ILE A 316 -1.98 12.75 -10.22
C ILE A 316 -0.70 13.09 -9.45
N PRO A 317 0.19 13.97 -9.95
CA PRO A 317 1.41 14.27 -9.21
C PRO A 317 1.14 14.98 -7.89
N ALA A 318 0.05 15.76 -7.77
CA ALA A 318 -0.36 16.32 -6.49
C ALA A 318 -0.70 15.21 -5.48
N TYR A 319 -1.41 14.16 -5.91
CA TYR A 319 -1.74 13.03 -5.05
C TYR A 319 -0.50 12.22 -4.64
N ASP A 320 0.48 12.03 -5.53
CA ASP A 320 1.75 11.40 -5.18
C ASP A 320 2.47 12.13 -4.04
N GLN A 321 2.38 13.46 -3.98
CA GLN A 321 2.91 14.24 -2.85
C GLN A 321 2.11 14.01 -1.56
N VAL A 322 0.79 13.81 -1.64
CA VAL A 322 -0.03 13.43 -0.48
C VAL A 322 0.41 12.07 0.09
N LEU A 323 0.74 11.10 -0.77
CA LEU A 323 1.26 9.80 -0.33
C LEU A 323 2.58 9.94 0.42
N LYS A 324 3.51 10.74 -0.11
CA LYS A 324 4.79 11.03 0.55
C LYS A 324 4.62 11.76 1.88
N ALA A 325 3.72 12.75 1.93
CA ALA A 325 3.34 13.43 3.17
C ALA A 325 2.76 12.44 4.20
N SER A 326 1.92 11.49 3.75
CA SER A 326 1.37 10.45 4.61
C SER A 326 2.45 9.51 5.15
N HIS A 327 3.43 9.12 4.33
CA HIS A 327 4.53 8.30 4.82
C HIS A 327 5.42 9.06 5.81
N ALA A 328 5.77 10.32 5.51
CA ALA A 328 6.51 11.20 6.42
C ALA A 328 5.78 11.35 7.76
N PHE A 329 4.46 11.54 7.75
CA PHE A 329 3.63 11.54 8.95
C PHE A 329 3.77 10.24 9.74
N ASN A 330 3.66 9.08 9.09
CA ASN A 330 3.76 7.78 9.77
C ASN A 330 5.13 7.58 10.43
N ILE A 331 6.22 8.09 9.83
CA ILE A 331 7.55 8.08 10.45
C ILE A 331 7.59 8.98 11.70
N LEU A 332 6.98 10.18 11.63
CA LEU A 332 6.92 11.07 12.80
C LEU A 332 6.11 10.46 13.94
N ASP A 333 5.00 9.79 13.62
CA ASP A 333 4.14 9.11 14.59
C ASP A 333 4.89 7.95 15.26
N SER A 334 5.61 7.12 14.49
CA SER A 334 6.41 6.01 15.02
C SER A 334 7.58 6.45 15.89
N ARG A 335 8.13 7.64 15.65
CA ARG A 335 9.14 8.28 16.50
C ARG A 335 8.57 8.88 17.79
N GLY A 336 7.25 8.84 17.98
CA GLY A 336 6.55 9.40 19.14
C GLY A 336 6.56 10.94 19.17
N PHE A 337 6.79 11.58 18.02
CA PHE A 337 6.83 13.04 17.92
C PHE A 337 5.43 13.66 17.87
N VAL A 338 4.46 12.93 17.31
CA VAL A 338 3.11 13.43 17.08
C VAL A 338 2.23 13.23 18.31
N GLY A 339 1.87 14.32 18.99
CA GLY A 339 0.84 14.31 20.03
C GLY A 339 -0.58 14.25 19.46
N VAL A 340 -1.59 14.00 20.31
CA VAL A 340 -3.00 13.85 19.90
C VAL A 340 -3.52 15.04 19.09
N THR A 341 -3.29 16.27 19.57
CA THR A 341 -3.70 17.50 18.88
C THR A 341 -3.01 17.66 17.53
N GLU A 342 -1.73 17.31 17.48
CA GLU A 342 -0.90 17.44 16.28
C GLU A 342 -1.30 16.41 15.22
N ARG A 343 -1.66 15.19 15.64
CA ARG A 343 -2.21 14.16 14.75
C ARG A 343 -3.46 14.65 14.02
N ALA A 344 -4.40 15.26 14.75
CA ALA A 344 -5.60 15.82 14.13
C ALA A 344 -5.29 16.92 13.11
N ARG A 345 -4.26 17.75 13.38
CA ARG A 345 -3.77 18.79 12.46
C ARG A 345 -3.19 18.18 11.17
N TYR A 346 -2.31 17.19 11.29
CA TYR A 346 -1.75 16.49 10.13
C TYR A 346 -2.83 15.80 9.29
N PHE A 347 -3.78 15.11 9.94
CA PHE A 347 -4.89 14.45 9.25
C PHE A 347 -5.78 15.46 8.51
N GLY A 348 -6.09 16.60 9.12
CA GLY A 348 -6.85 17.67 8.47
C GLY A 348 -6.15 18.23 7.22
N ARG A 349 -4.84 18.46 7.31
CA ARG A 349 -4.00 18.94 6.18
C ARG A 349 -4.03 17.95 5.02
N MET A 350 -3.72 16.68 5.28
CA MET A 350 -3.71 15.63 4.25
C MET A 350 -5.10 15.36 3.66
N ARG A 351 -6.15 15.30 4.50
CA ARG A 351 -7.54 15.12 4.05
C ARG A 351 -7.98 16.23 3.11
N SER A 352 -7.61 17.47 3.42
CA SER A 352 -7.90 18.62 2.56
C SER A 352 -7.24 18.49 1.18
N LEU A 353 -5.98 18.05 1.13
CA LEU A 353 -5.28 17.82 -0.14
C LEU A 353 -5.86 16.63 -0.91
N ALA A 354 -6.11 15.50 -0.24
CA ALA A 354 -6.71 14.31 -0.85
C ALA A 354 -8.08 14.62 -1.46
N ARG A 355 -8.90 15.42 -0.78
CA ARG A 355 -10.18 15.91 -1.30
C ARG A 355 -10.02 16.77 -2.56
N GLN A 356 -9.10 17.73 -2.54
CA GLN A 356 -8.83 18.59 -3.70
C GLN A 356 -8.30 17.78 -4.89
N CYS A 357 -7.39 16.83 -4.66
CA CYS A 357 -6.92 15.89 -5.69
C CYS A 357 -8.07 15.10 -6.30
N SER A 358 -8.99 14.61 -5.46
CA SER A 358 -10.16 13.83 -5.89
C SER A 358 -11.14 14.65 -6.72
N GLN A 359 -11.44 15.88 -6.30
CA GLN A 359 -12.31 16.79 -7.04
C GLN A 359 -11.71 17.16 -8.40
N LEU A 360 -10.41 17.49 -8.42
CA LEU A 360 -9.71 17.83 -9.66
C LEU A 360 -9.60 16.62 -10.59
N TRP A 361 -9.29 15.44 -10.06
CA TRP A 361 -9.28 14.19 -10.83
C TRP A 361 -10.63 13.95 -11.52
N LEU A 362 -11.73 14.00 -10.76
CA LEU A 362 -13.08 13.83 -11.32
C LEU A 362 -13.38 14.82 -12.44
N LYS A 363 -13.06 16.11 -12.22
CA LYS A 363 -13.23 17.16 -13.21
C LYS A 363 -12.43 16.83 -14.48
N THR A 364 -11.17 16.45 -14.35
CA THR A 364 -10.35 16.05 -15.50
C THR A 364 -10.94 14.86 -16.24
N ARG A 365 -11.46 13.85 -15.53
CA ARG A 365 -12.11 12.67 -16.15
C ARG A 365 -13.39 13.03 -16.91
N GLU A 366 -14.18 13.95 -16.36
CA GLU A 366 -15.38 14.49 -17.00
C GLU A 366 -15.03 15.26 -18.28
N GLU A 367 -14.03 16.14 -18.23
CA GLU A 367 -13.58 16.94 -19.37
C GLU A 367 -13.11 16.10 -20.57
N ILE A 368 -12.48 14.95 -20.31
CA ILE A 368 -12.07 14.00 -21.36
C ILE A 368 -13.15 12.97 -21.69
N GLY A 369 -14.37 13.14 -21.17
CA GLY A 369 -15.55 12.34 -21.52
C GLY A 369 -15.56 10.92 -20.99
N TYR A 370 -14.97 10.66 -19.80
CA TYR A 370 -14.95 9.34 -19.15
C TYR A 370 -14.50 8.20 -20.10
N PRO A 371 -13.22 8.11 -20.47
CA PRO A 371 -12.75 7.23 -21.56
C PRO A 371 -12.88 5.72 -21.26
N LEU A 372 -13.11 5.32 -20.00
CA LEU A 372 -13.45 3.94 -19.63
C LEU A 372 -14.96 3.66 -19.70
N GLY A 373 -15.74 4.61 -20.20
CA GLY A 373 -17.21 4.55 -20.26
C GLY A 373 -17.87 5.02 -18.97
N THR A 374 -19.20 5.04 -18.98
CA THR A 374 -19.99 5.36 -17.79
C THR A 374 -20.80 4.13 -17.38
N TYR A 375 -20.86 3.88 -16.07
CA TYR A 375 -21.72 2.85 -15.52
C TYR A 375 -23.19 3.12 -15.90
N GLN A 376 -23.85 2.07 -16.37
CA GLN A 376 -25.30 2.01 -16.52
C GLN A 376 -25.77 0.70 -15.89
N GLU A 377 -26.72 0.77 -14.96
CA GLU A 377 -27.23 -0.38 -14.20
C GLU A 377 -27.77 -1.49 -15.11
N ALA A 378 -28.31 -1.13 -16.27
CA ALA A 378 -28.80 -2.07 -17.28
C ALA A 378 -27.71 -2.96 -17.94
N ASN A 379 -26.42 -2.62 -17.78
CA ASN A 379 -25.29 -3.29 -18.44
C ASN A 379 -24.43 -4.13 -17.47
N LEU A 380 -24.95 -4.49 -16.29
CA LEU A 380 -24.24 -5.34 -15.33
C LEU A 380 -23.95 -6.73 -15.94
N VAL A 381 -22.71 -6.95 -16.34
CA VAL A 381 -22.18 -8.28 -16.66
C VAL A 381 -21.56 -8.84 -15.39
N TYR A 382 -22.22 -9.83 -14.79
CA TYR A 382 -21.71 -10.52 -13.62
C TYR A 382 -20.40 -11.24 -13.96
N PRO A 383 -19.28 -10.94 -13.28
CA PRO A 383 -18.07 -11.71 -13.42
C PRO A 383 -18.37 -13.16 -13.00
N HIS A 384 -18.22 -14.08 -13.95
CA HIS A 384 -18.41 -15.50 -13.71
C HIS A 384 -17.08 -16.22 -13.82
N VAL A 385 -16.79 -17.08 -12.85
CA VAL A 385 -15.64 -17.97 -12.92
C VAL A 385 -15.80 -18.87 -14.15
N SER A 386 -14.85 -18.84 -15.08
CA SER A 386 -14.93 -19.66 -16.29
C SER A 386 -15.08 -21.15 -15.93
N GLU A 387 -15.89 -21.91 -16.69
CA GLU A 387 -16.10 -23.35 -16.41
C GLU A 387 -14.79 -24.15 -16.42
N LYS A 388 -13.76 -23.69 -17.13
CA LYS A 388 -12.43 -24.32 -17.16
C LYS A 388 -11.73 -24.22 -15.82
N LEU A 389 -11.82 -23.07 -15.13
CA LEU A 389 -11.26 -22.86 -13.80
C LEU A 389 -12.09 -23.55 -12.73
N SER A 390 -13.43 -23.51 -12.85
CA SER A 390 -14.31 -24.24 -11.92
C SER A 390 -14.02 -25.74 -11.94
N ARG A 391 -13.75 -26.35 -13.10
CA ARG A 391 -13.41 -27.78 -13.23
C ARG A 391 -12.01 -28.14 -12.74
N LYS A 392 -11.05 -27.20 -12.78
CA LYS A 392 -9.69 -27.40 -12.23
C LYS A 392 -9.66 -27.26 -10.71
N CYS A 393 -10.42 -26.30 -10.15
CA CYS A 393 -10.51 -26.09 -8.70
C CYS A 393 -11.46 -27.08 -8.02
N TRP A 394 -12.53 -27.51 -8.68
CA TRP A 394 -13.47 -28.51 -8.16
C TRP A 394 -13.36 -29.79 -9.00
N GLY A 395 -12.59 -30.75 -8.50
CA GLY A 395 -12.57 -32.10 -9.07
C GLY A 395 -13.99 -32.68 -9.15
N ARG A 396 -14.54 -32.79 -10.36
CA ARG A 396 -15.69 -33.62 -10.78
C ARG A 396 -16.90 -33.77 -9.82
N HIS A 397 -17.22 -32.81 -8.96
CA HIS A 397 -18.40 -32.90 -8.08
C HIS A 397 -19.36 -31.72 -8.30
N ARG A 398 -19.91 -31.66 -9.52
CA ARG A 398 -21.15 -30.92 -9.80
C ARG A 398 -22.34 -31.80 -9.41
N ARG A 399 -22.71 -31.78 -8.14
CA ARG A 399 -24.05 -32.13 -7.65
C ARG A 399 -24.14 -31.59 -6.23
N LEU A 400 -25.25 -30.95 -5.90
CA LEU A 400 -25.54 -30.25 -4.63
C LEU A 400 -25.04 -28.81 -4.54
N PHE A 401 -25.62 -27.93 -5.35
CA PHE A 401 -26.02 -26.57 -4.94
C PHE A 401 -27.26 -26.20 -5.75
N LEU A 402 -28.39 -26.74 -5.31
CA LEU A 402 -29.76 -26.37 -5.68
C LEU A 402 -30.67 -27.18 -4.73
N LYS A 403 -30.77 -26.70 -3.49
CA LYS A 403 -31.93 -26.86 -2.60
C LYS A 403 -31.91 -25.73 -1.60
#